data_AF-A0A3M1LL95-F1
#
_entry.id   AF-A0A3M1LL95-F1
#
_cell.length_a   1.000
_cell.length_b   1.000
_cell.length_c   1.000
_cell.angle_alpha   90.00
_cell.angle_beta   90.00
_cell.angle_gamma   90.00
#
_symmetry.space_group_name_H-M   'P 1'
#
loop_
_entity.id
_entity.type
_entity.pdbx_description
1 polymer ?
#
loop_
_entity_poly.entity_id
_entity_poly.type
_entity_poly.pdbx_seq_one_letter_code
_entity_poly.pdbx_strand_id
1 'polypeptide(L)'
;MDNIYLFVAGMEWVWILVILGIILFGAKKIPELARSMGKATAEYERARIEAERELRDYKGSRPDREKLEEIAKSLGIDYIDKSDDELREAIEKVINKKK
;
A
#
# COMPACT_ATOMS: atom_id res chain seq x y z
N MET A 1 -20.58 20.88 -29.70
CA MET A 1 -21.67 20.14 -29.02
C MET A 1 -21.47 18.63 -29.09
N ASP A 2 -20.72 18.13 -30.07
CA ASP A 2 -20.59 16.69 -30.35
C ASP A 2 -19.78 15.89 -29.30
N ASN A 3 -18.79 16.51 -28.64
CA ASN A 3 -18.01 15.86 -27.59
C ASN A 3 -18.81 15.53 -26.32
N ILE A 4 -19.86 16.31 -26.04
CA ILE A 4 -20.75 16.06 -24.89
C ILE A 4 -21.61 14.83 -25.17
N TYR A 5 -22.07 14.65 -26.41
CA TYR A 5 -22.81 13.44 -26.82
C TYR A 5 -21.95 12.18 -26.73
N LEU A 6 -20.67 12.24 -27.11
CA LEU A 6 -19.72 11.13 -26.96
C LEU A 6 -19.48 10.77 -25.49
N PHE A 7 -19.35 11.76 -24.61
CA PHE A 7 -19.20 11.52 -23.17
C PHE A 7 -20.46 10.89 -22.55
N VAL A 8 -21.64 11.38 -22.93
CA VAL A 8 -22.93 10.84 -22.45
C VAL A 8 -23.17 9.42 -23.00
N ALA A 9 -22.85 9.15 -24.26
CA ALA A 9 -22.95 7.82 -24.86
C ALA A 9 -21.94 6.81 -24.27
N GLY A 10 -20.77 7.27 -23.79
CA GLY A 10 -19.79 6.42 -23.12
C GLY A 10 -20.20 5.97 -21.71
N MET A 11 -21.04 6.74 -21.02
CA MET A 11 -21.50 6.42 -19.66
C MET A 11 -22.39 5.17 -19.60
N GLU A 12 -23.12 4.85 -20.68
CA GLU A 12 -23.93 3.63 -20.76
C GLU A 12 -23.07 2.36 -20.71
N TRP A 13 -21.90 2.39 -21.36
CA TRP A 13 -20.94 1.28 -21.34
C TRP A 13 -20.38 1.00 -19.95
N VAL A 14 -20.20 2.05 -19.13
CA VAL A 14 -19.75 1.90 -17.74
C VAL A 14 -20.76 1.09 -16.94
N TRP A 15 -22.06 1.38 -17.09
CA TRP A 15 -23.11 0.63 -16.41
C TRP A 15 -23.19 -0.83 -16.85
N ILE A 16 -23.02 -1.10 -18.15
CA ILE A 16 -22.97 -2.47 -18.68
C ILE A 16 -21.82 -3.25 -18.04
N LEU A 17 -20.62 -2.66 -17.97
CA LEU A 17 -19.47 -3.31 -17.34
C LEU A 17 -19.68 -3.56 -15.84
N VAL A 18 -20.29 -2.61 -15.13
CA VAL A 18 -20.60 -2.76 -13.70
C VAL A 18 -21.61 -3.89 -13.49
N ILE A 19 -22.69 -3.93 -14.26
CA ILE A 19 -23.72 -4.98 -14.16
C ILE A 19 -23.10 -6.35 -14.50
N LEU A 20 -22.31 -6.43 -15.57
CA LEU A 20 -21.60 -7.66 -15.94
C LEU A 20 -20.66 -8.11 -14.82
N GLY A 21 -19.89 -7.20 -14.24
CA GLY A 21 -19.03 -7.48 -13.09
C GLY A 21 -19.82 -7.97 -11.87
N ILE A 22 -20.99 -7.38 -11.59
CA ILE A 22 -21.88 -7.83 -10.52
C ILE A 22 -22.46 -9.22 -10.80
N ILE A 23 -22.77 -9.57 -12.04
CA ILE A 23 -23.26 -10.91 -12.40
C ILE A 23 -22.16 -11.95 -12.22
N LEU A 24 -20.93 -11.64 -12.65
CA LEU A 24 -19.79 -12.57 -12.57
C LEU A 24 -19.29 -12.77 -11.15
N PHE A 25 -19.17 -11.68 -10.37
CA PHE A 25 -18.55 -11.71 -9.05
C PHE A 25 -19.57 -11.62 -7.89
N GLY A 26 -20.78 -11.13 -8.15
CA GLY A 26 -21.80 -10.87 -7.13
C GLY A 26 -21.69 -9.46 -6.53
N ALA A 27 -22.85 -8.82 -6.29
CA ALA A 27 -22.92 -7.44 -5.76
C ALA A 27 -22.24 -7.25 -4.39
N LYS A 28 -22.11 -8.33 -3.61
CA LYS A 28 -21.46 -8.31 -2.29
C LYS A 28 -19.93 -8.36 -2.37
N LYS A 29 -19.34 -8.84 -3.48
CA LYS A 29 -17.88 -8.98 -3.57
C LYS A 29 -17.14 -7.67 -3.74
N ILE A 30 -17.68 -6.74 -4.52
CA ILE A 30 -17.12 -5.39 -4.68
C ILE A 30 -16.92 -4.68 -3.32
N PRO A 31 -17.94 -4.55 -2.44
CA PRO A 31 -17.77 -3.91 -1.13
C PRO A 31 -16.93 -4.75 -0.15
N GLU A 32 -16.99 -6.09 -0.23
CA GLU A 32 -16.11 -6.95 0.58
C GLU A 32 -14.63 -6.74 0.24
N LEU A 33 -14.28 -6.69 -1.05
CA LEU A 33 -12.93 -6.43 -1.53
C LEU A 33 -12.46 -5.02 -1.14
N ALA A 34 -13.29 -4.00 -1.31
CA ALA A 34 -12.95 -2.65 -0.88
C ALA A 34 -12.67 -2.57 0.63
N ARG A 35 -13.46 -3.28 1.45
CA ARG A 35 -13.24 -3.36 2.91
C ARG A 35 -11.96 -4.11 3.27
N SER A 36 -11.68 -5.25 2.63
CA SER A 36 -10.45 -6.02 2.93
C SER A 36 -9.20 -5.29 2.46
N MET A 37 -9.22 -4.71 1.25
CA MET A 37 -8.14 -3.87 0.73
C MET A 37 -7.96 -2.63 1.60
N GLY A 38 -9.03 -1.96 2.00
CA GLY A 38 -8.98 -0.80 2.90
C GLY A 38 -8.35 -1.14 4.26
N LYS A 39 -8.69 -2.29 4.84
CA LYS A 39 -8.05 -2.78 6.07
C LYS A 39 -6.56 -3.06 5.88
N ALA A 40 -6.19 -3.76 4.81
CA ALA A 40 -4.78 -4.06 4.51
C ALA A 40 -3.96 -2.77 4.33
N THR A 41 -4.48 -1.80 3.57
CA THR A 41 -3.84 -0.50 3.40
C THR A 41 -3.73 0.28 4.71
N ALA A 42 -4.77 0.23 5.56
CA ALA A 42 -4.76 0.90 6.86
C ALA A 42 -3.71 0.31 7.81
N GLU A 43 -3.60 -1.02 7.91
CA GLU A 43 -2.58 -1.66 8.72
C GLU A 43 -1.16 -1.42 8.17
N TYR A 44 -0.98 -1.42 6.84
CA TYR A 44 0.29 -1.06 6.21
C TYR A 44 0.72 0.37 6.52
N GLU A 45 -0.19 1.35 6.42
CA GLU A 45 0.13 2.74 6.74
C GLU A 45 0.47 2.92 8.22
N ARG A 46 -0.20 2.18 9.12
CA ARG A 46 0.15 2.15 10.55
C ARG A 46 1.55 1.61 10.78
N ALA A 47 1.87 0.44 10.20
CA ALA A 47 3.20 -0.16 10.29
C ALA A 47 4.28 0.78 9.73
N ARG A 48 3.99 1.49 8.64
CA ARG A 48 4.88 2.50 8.07
C ARG A 48 5.13 3.68 9.02
N ILE A 49 4.08 4.22 9.65
CA ILE A 49 4.20 5.33 10.61
C ILE A 49 4.98 4.89 11.86
N GLU A 50 4.75 3.67 12.34
CA GLU A 50 5.46 3.09 13.49
C GLU A 50 6.95 2.88 13.16
N ALA A 51 7.26 2.26 12.02
CA ALA A 51 8.62 2.11 11.51
C ALA A 51 9.34 3.46 11.37
N GLU A 52 8.67 4.49 10.84
CA GLU A 52 9.23 5.83 10.73
C GLU A 52 9.55 6.42 12.10
N ARG A 53 8.65 6.27 13.09
CA ARG A 53 8.87 6.74 14.45
C ARG A 53 10.05 6.02 15.10
N GLU A 54 10.11 4.70 15.00
CA GLU A 54 11.18 3.90 15.58
C GLU A 54 12.55 4.28 14.99
N LEU A 55 12.65 4.48 13.68
CA LEU A 55 13.88 4.94 13.05
C LEU A 55 14.28 6.35 13.47
N ARG A 56 13.30 7.26 13.65
CA ARG A 56 13.55 8.64 14.08
C ARG A 56 13.94 8.75 15.54
N ASP A 57 13.39 7.90 16.40
CA ASP A 57 13.59 7.95 17.85
C ASP A 57 14.95 7.35 18.27
N TYR A 58 15.68 6.69 17.36
CA TYR A 58 17.11 6.40 17.52
C TYR A 58 17.95 7.69 17.47
N LYS A 59 17.93 8.45 18.58
CA LYS A 59 18.81 9.60 18.81
C LYS A 59 20.21 9.11 19.22
N GLY A 60 21.11 8.96 18.24
CA GLY A 60 22.55 9.02 18.49
C GLY A 60 23.34 7.71 18.39
N SER A 61 22.69 6.58 18.13
CA SER A 61 23.36 5.29 17.83
C SER A 61 22.79 4.69 16.55
N ARG A 62 23.61 3.98 15.77
CA ARG A 62 23.10 3.16 14.65
C ARG A 62 22.09 2.15 15.24
N PRO A 63 20.88 2.04 14.68
CA PRO A 63 19.93 1.02 15.13
C PRO A 63 20.56 -0.37 14.98
N ASP A 64 20.40 -1.20 16.02
CA ASP A 64 20.94 -2.55 16.02
C ASP A 64 20.30 -3.38 14.90
N ARG A 65 21.06 -4.34 14.36
CA ARG A 65 20.61 -5.29 13.31
C ARG A 65 19.23 -5.85 13.62
N GLU A 66 19.01 -6.33 14.84
CA GLU A 66 17.75 -6.93 15.28
C GLU A 66 16.54 -5.98 15.11
N LYS A 67 16.73 -4.69 15.40
CA LYS A 67 15.70 -3.65 15.24
C LYS A 67 15.40 -3.40 13.76
N LEU A 68 16.44 -3.34 12.93
CA LEU A 68 16.30 -3.18 11.48
C LEU A 68 15.56 -4.37 10.87
N GLU A 69 15.82 -5.59 11.35
CA GLU A 69 15.11 -6.81 10.92
C GLU A 69 13.64 -6.81 11.36
N GLU A 70 13.33 -6.35 12.58
CA GLU A 70 11.96 -6.20 13.07
C GLU A 70 11.16 -5.22 12.21
N ILE A 71 11.73 -4.06 11.91
CA ILE A 71 11.12 -3.05 11.03
C ILE A 71 10.99 -3.58 9.60
N ALA A 72 11.99 -4.29 9.09
CA ALA A 72 11.93 -4.89 7.76
C ALA A 72 10.81 -5.93 7.68
N LYS A 73 10.65 -6.76 8.71
CA LYS A 73 9.60 -7.77 8.80
C LYS A 73 8.20 -7.15 8.83
N SER A 74 8.01 -6.04 9.57
CA SER A 74 6.72 -5.34 9.62
C SER A 74 6.37 -4.65 8.29
N LEU A 75 7.38 -4.22 7.54
CA LEU A 75 7.23 -3.61 6.21
C LEU A 75 7.23 -4.64 5.06
N GLY A 76 7.45 -5.93 5.34
CA GLY A 76 7.54 -6.98 4.31
C GLY A 76 8.78 -6.86 3.42
N ILE A 77 9.86 -6.27 3.94
CA ILE A 77 11.14 -6.12 3.25
C ILE A 77 11.99 -7.36 3.52
N ASP A 78 12.49 -7.98 2.46
CA ASP A 78 13.48 -9.04 2.59
C ASP A 78 14.83 -8.48 3.09
N TYR A 79 15.41 -9.15 4.07
CA TYR A 79 16.57 -8.70 4.84
C TYR A 79 17.69 -9.76 4.96
N ILE A 80 17.47 -11.01 4.52
CA ILE A 80 18.41 -12.13 4.77
C ILE A 80 19.76 -11.88 4.10
N ASP A 81 19.75 -11.43 2.85
CA ASP A 81 20.97 -11.24 2.04
C ASP A 81 21.49 -9.79 2.05
N LYS A 82 21.02 -8.95 3.00
CA LYS A 82 21.39 -7.53 3.07
C LYS A 82 22.35 -7.24 4.22
N SER A 83 23.30 -6.36 3.96
CA SER A 83 24.08 -5.70 5.01
C SER A 83 23.23 -4.69 5.78
N ASP A 84 23.67 -4.29 6.98
CA ASP A 84 22.92 -3.39 7.86
C ASP A 84 22.66 -2.03 7.19
N ASP A 85 23.64 -1.52 6.44
CA ASP A 85 23.54 -0.25 5.72
C ASP A 85 22.55 -0.37 4.53
N GLU A 86 22.57 -1.47 3.76
CA GLU A 86 21.62 -1.74 2.68
C GLU A 86 20.18 -1.98 3.18
N LEU A 87 20.04 -2.65 4.32
CA LEU A 87 18.75 -2.90 4.95
C LEU A 87 18.12 -1.59 5.40
N ARG A 88 18.90 -0.74 6.06
CA ARG A 88 18.49 0.62 6.45
C ARG A 88 18.07 1.44 5.23
N GLU A 89 18.87 1.46 4.17
CA GLU A 89 18.54 2.21 2.95
C GLU A 89 17.23 1.69 2.31
N ALA A 90 17.04 0.37 2.28
CA ALA A 90 15.81 -0.22 1.77
C ALA A 90 14.58 0.21 2.59
N ILE A 91 14.68 0.22 3.93
CA ILE A 91 13.63 0.68 4.82
C ILE A 91 13.35 2.18 4.60
N GLU A 92 14.39 3.01 4.57
CA GLU A 92 14.27 4.45 4.34
C GLU A 92 13.64 4.75 2.98
N LYS A 93 13.98 4.00 1.94
CA LYS A 93 13.40 4.14 0.61
C LYS A 93 11.91 3.81 0.58
N VAL A 94 11.49 2.76 1.30
CA VAL A 94 10.06 2.39 1.42
C VAL A 94 9.29 3.45 2.19
N ILE A 95 9.88 4.01 3.25
CA ILE A 95 9.27 5.08 4.04
C ILE A 95 9.21 6.38 3.24
N ASN A 96 10.29 6.80 2.57
CA ASN A 96 10.37 8.10 1.88
C ASN A 96 9.81 8.11 0.44
N LYS A 97 9.31 6.99 -0.10
CA LYS A 97 8.77 6.89 -1.48
C LYS A 97 7.62 7.87 -1.81
N LYS A 98 7.17 8.68 -0.85
CA LYS A 98 6.03 9.60 -0.95
C LYS A 98 6.43 11.10 -1.01
N LYS A 99 7.71 11.43 -1.14
CA LYS A 99 8.16 12.82 -1.34
C LYS A 99 8.47 13.13 -2.80
#